data_AF-A0A951ENJ2-F1
#
_entry.id   AF-A0A951ENJ2-F1
#
_cell.length_a   1.000
_cell.length_b   1.000
_cell.length_c   1.000
_cell.angle_alpha   90.00
_cell.angle_beta   90.00
_cell.angle_gamma   90.00
#
_symmetry.space_group_name_H-M   'P 1'
#
loop_
_entity.id
_entity.type
_entity.pdbx_description
1 polymer ?
#
loop_
_entity_poly.entity_id
_entity_poly.type
_entity_poly.pdbx_seq_one_letter_code
_entity_poly.pdbx_strand_id
1 'polypeptide(L)'
;IQKKINLHYSLSLDLFGSEVSTNAANFYNAGLKGRFRETRIEDDHRLTSSTYQVAKLVEGRIALVEEPALTALNMRLRDNYTQDCAKGIERWNKIIEKTGVGFRLQLPHTAFHRKIGEFKDICATPDGEIIDAATFEGTRDAYLPSAGDGAFIESLMRPQTTPGQFAGWIAPPKVGIDNRPGDFEYVKIDA
;
A
#
# COMPACT_ATOMS: atom_id res chain seq x y z
N ILE A 1 10.05 1.23 -10.61
CA ILE A 1 9.30 1.92 -9.52
C ILE A 1 7.87 1.38 -9.41
N GLN A 2 7.01 1.47 -10.44
CA GLN A 2 5.63 0.95 -10.40
C GLN A 2 5.52 -0.49 -9.87
N LYS A 3 6.35 -1.41 -10.35
CA LYS A 3 6.39 -2.80 -9.83
C LYS A 3 6.68 -2.90 -8.33
N LYS A 4 7.54 -2.04 -7.79
CA LYS A 4 7.82 -1.98 -6.34
C LYS A 4 6.61 -1.43 -5.56
N ILE A 5 5.89 -0.46 -6.13
CA ILE A 5 4.61 0.01 -5.56
C ILE A 5 3.63 -1.14 -5.50
N ASN A 6 3.43 -1.85 -6.63
CA ASN A 6 2.53 -3.00 -6.70
C ASN A 6 2.87 -4.05 -5.63
N LEU A 7 4.15 -4.41 -5.51
CA LEU A 7 4.62 -5.38 -4.52
C LEU A 7 4.39 -4.91 -3.08
N HIS A 8 4.92 -3.75 -2.70
CA HIS A 8 4.89 -3.33 -1.30
C HIS A 8 3.49 -2.91 -0.83
N TYR A 9 2.68 -2.31 -1.71
CA TYR A 9 1.29 -2.00 -1.40
C TYR A 9 0.48 -3.28 -1.17
N SER A 10 0.51 -4.24 -2.10
CA SER A 10 -0.26 -5.49 -1.97
C SER A 10 0.14 -6.31 -0.74
N LEU A 11 1.45 -6.44 -0.47
CA LEU A 11 1.94 -7.08 0.76
C LEU A 11 1.45 -6.36 2.03
N SER A 12 1.37 -5.03 2.01
CA SER A 12 0.88 -4.25 3.16
C SER A 12 -0.62 -4.44 3.38
N LEU A 13 -1.41 -4.71 2.33
CA LEU A 13 -2.85 -4.96 2.48
C LEU A 13 -3.13 -6.21 3.33
N ASP A 14 -2.27 -7.24 3.24
CA ASP A 14 -2.42 -8.48 4.00
C ASP A 14 -2.23 -8.28 5.51
N LEU A 15 -1.49 -7.24 5.94
CA LEU A 15 -1.27 -6.92 7.35
C LEU A 15 -2.55 -6.52 8.09
N PHE A 16 -3.59 -6.09 7.37
CA PHE A 16 -4.88 -5.74 7.96
C PHE A 16 -5.75 -6.97 8.29
N GLY A 17 -5.35 -8.17 7.87
CA GLY A 17 -6.10 -9.41 8.10
C GLY A 17 -7.27 -9.61 7.12
N SER A 18 -8.15 -10.55 7.42
CA SER A 18 -9.34 -10.81 6.60
C SER A 18 -10.33 -9.64 6.69
N GLU A 19 -11.03 -9.39 5.58
CA GLU A 19 -11.97 -8.28 5.41
C GLU A 19 -13.10 -8.33 6.43
N VAL A 20 -13.62 -9.53 6.71
CA VAL A 20 -14.63 -9.82 7.73
C VAL A 20 -13.98 -10.61 8.87
N SER A 21 -14.08 -10.11 10.10
CA SER A 21 -13.45 -10.70 11.28
C SER A 21 -14.24 -10.47 12.57
N THR A 22 -14.59 -11.55 13.25
CA THR A 22 -15.21 -11.51 14.60
C THR A 22 -14.22 -11.02 15.66
N ASN A 23 -12.92 -11.28 15.51
CA ASN A 23 -11.89 -10.77 16.42
C ASN A 23 -11.81 -9.24 16.38
N ALA A 24 -11.90 -8.64 15.19
CA ALA A 24 -11.92 -7.18 15.05
C ALA A 24 -13.15 -6.57 15.75
N ALA A 25 -14.32 -7.19 15.60
CA ALA A 25 -15.54 -6.79 16.30
C ALA A 25 -15.37 -6.87 17.83
N ASN A 26 -14.80 -7.96 18.34
CA ASN A 26 -14.57 -8.15 19.77
C ASN A 26 -13.63 -7.10 20.36
N PHE A 27 -12.53 -6.76 19.67
CA PHE A 27 -11.60 -5.72 20.14
C PHE A 27 -12.24 -4.33 20.19
N TYR A 28 -13.11 -4.00 19.24
CA TYR A 28 -13.82 -2.72 19.23
C TYR A 28 -14.84 -2.66 20.37
N ASN A 29 -15.67 -3.69 20.52
CA ASN A 29 -16.68 -3.76 21.59
C ASN A 29 -16.06 -3.77 22.99
N ALA A 30 -14.87 -4.34 23.16
CA ALA A 30 -14.12 -4.31 24.41
C ALA A 30 -13.41 -2.97 24.67
N GLY A 31 -13.50 -2.00 23.74
CA GLY A 31 -12.82 -0.71 23.83
C GLY A 31 -11.30 -0.77 23.65
N LEU A 32 -10.75 -1.88 23.14
CA LEU A 32 -9.31 -2.11 23.00
C LEU A 32 -8.74 -1.47 21.73
N LYS A 33 -9.53 -1.42 20.64
CA LYS A 33 -9.09 -0.88 19.35
C LYS A 33 -10.24 -0.16 18.64
N GLY A 34 -10.16 1.18 18.58
CA GLY A 34 -11.08 2.02 17.81
C GLY A 34 -10.75 2.08 16.31
N ARG A 35 -11.58 2.79 15.53
CA ARG A 35 -11.32 3.06 14.12
C ARG A 35 -10.33 4.20 13.97
N PHE A 36 -9.75 4.32 12.78
CA PHE A 36 -8.88 5.45 12.46
C PHE A 36 -9.65 6.77 12.63
N ARG A 37 -9.11 7.66 13.47
CA ARG A 37 -9.73 8.94 13.84
C ARG A 37 -11.16 8.79 14.38
N GLU A 38 -11.38 7.82 15.27
CA GLU A 38 -12.67 7.51 15.90
C GLU A 38 -13.48 8.76 16.27
N THR A 39 -12.88 9.72 16.97
CA THR A 39 -13.54 10.94 17.47
C THR A 39 -14.03 11.92 16.38
N ARG A 40 -13.69 11.68 15.11
CA ARG A 40 -14.13 12.47 13.96
C ARG A 40 -15.21 11.78 13.14
N ILE A 41 -15.58 10.55 13.50
CA ILE A 41 -16.62 9.79 12.81
C ILE A 41 -17.95 10.14 13.47
N GLU A 42 -18.92 10.60 12.70
CA GLU A 42 -20.23 10.99 13.20
C GLU A 42 -21.20 9.79 13.14
N ASP A 43 -21.07 8.86 14.09
CA ASP A 43 -22.04 7.79 14.33
C ASP A 43 -22.18 7.50 15.83
N ASP A 44 -22.83 6.39 16.19
CA ASP A 44 -23.08 6.03 17.59
C ASP A 44 -21.84 5.49 18.33
N HIS A 45 -20.72 5.29 17.63
CA HIS A 45 -19.49 4.64 18.12
C HIS A 45 -19.71 3.24 18.73
N ARG A 46 -20.81 2.57 18.35
CA ARG A 46 -21.20 1.23 18.81
C ARG A 46 -21.42 0.27 17.65
N LEU A 47 -21.87 0.79 16.50
CA LEU A 47 -21.92 0.11 15.20
C LEU A 47 -22.81 -1.13 15.15
N THR A 48 -23.68 -1.34 16.16
CA THR A 48 -24.52 -2.54 16.27
C THR A 48 -25.57 -2.66 15.19
N SER A 49 -25.92 -1.54 14.55
CA SER A 49 -26.90 -1.46 13.46
C SER A 49 -26.33 -0.84 12.19
N SER A 50 -25.01 -0.68 12.11
CA SER A 50 -24.33 -0.09 10.97
C SER A 50 -23.80 -1.18 10.03
N THR A 51 -23.74 -0.86 8.75
CA THR A 51 -23.10 -1.70 7.73
C THR A 51 -21.88 -0.98 7.13
N TYR A 52 -21.06 -1.74 6.43
CA TYR A 52 -19.91 -1.25 5.69
C TYR A 52 -19.75 -2.06 4.41
N GLN A 53 -19.41 -1.37 3.31
CA GLN A 53 -19.20 -2.02 2.02
C GLN A 53 -17.88 -2.77 2.00
N VAL A 54 -17.95 -4.05 1.63
CA VAL A 54 -16.78 -4.93 1.52
C VAL A 54 -16.76 -5.51 0.11
N ALA A 55 -15.61 -5.43 -0.56
CA ALA A 55 -15.42 -6.11 -1.82
C ALA A 55 -15.32 -7.63 -1.58
N LYS A 56 -16.21 -8.39 -2.21
CA LYS A 56 -16.27 -9.86 -2.14
C LYS A 56 -16.29 -10.51 -3.52
N LEU A 57 -15.98 -11.80 -3.57
CA LEU A 57 -16.13 -12.59 -4.78
C LEU A 57 -17.56 -13.17 -4.83
N VAL A 58 -18.42 -12.56 -5.64
CA VAL A 58 -19.81 -12.97 -5.84
C VAL A 58 -19.95 -13.50 -7.26
N GLU A 59 -20.32 -14.77 -7.40
CA GLU A 59 -20.51 -15.43 -8.72
C GLU A 59 -19.30 -15.26 -9.66
N GLY A 60 -18.08 -15.34 -9.09
CA GLY A 60 -16.83 -15.19 -9.84
C GLY A 60 -16.49 -13.76 -10.26
N ARG A 61 -17.20 -12.75 -9.72
CA ARG A 61 -16.93 -11.33 -9.97
C ARG A 61 -16.66 -10.60 -8.65
N ILE A 62 -15.81 -9.59 -8.72
CA ILE A 62 -15.59 -8.69 -7.59
C ILE A 62 -16.81 -7.77 -7.49
N ALA A 63 -17.52 -7.83 -6.37
CA ALA A 63 -18.70 -7.00 -6.10
C ALA A 63 -18.64 -6.42 -4.69
N LEU A 64 -19.20 -5.23 -4.52
CA LEU A 64 -19.38 -4.65 -3.18
C LEU A 64 -20.64 -5.25 -2.54
N VAL A 65 -20.49 -5.73 -1.31
CA VAL A 65 -21.60 -6.22 -0.50
C VAL A 65 -21.63 -5.51 0.86
N GLU A 66 -22.83 -5.34 1.40
CA GLU A 66 -23.01 -4.78 2.74
C GLU A 66 -22.73 -5.85 3.80
N GLU A 67 -21.77 -5.58 4.68
CA GLU A 67 -21.44 -6.41 5.84
C GLU A 67 -21.69 -5.63 7.13
N PRO A 68 -21.96 -6.28 8.27
CA PRO A 68 -22.02 -5.59 9.55
C PRO A 68 -20.72 -4.81 9.81
N ALA A 69 -20.84 -3.53 10.16
CA ALA A 69 -19.69 -2.62 10.28
C ALA A 69 -18.67 -3.11 11.32
N LEU A 70 -19.14 -3.74 12.40
CA LEU A 70 -18.30 -4.33 13.44
C LEU A 70 -17.37 -5.42 12.90
N THR A 71 -17.87 -6.29 12.04
CA THR A 71 -17.06 -7.37 11.48
C THR A 71 -16.18 -6.89 10.34
N ALA A 72 -16.52 -5.78 9.69
CA ALA A 72 -15.78 -5.19 8.58
C ALA A 72 -14.67 -4.20 8.99
N LEU A 73 -14.34 -4.08 10.28
CA LEU A 73 -13.39 -3.08 10.78
C LEU A 73 -11.98 -3.18 10.19
N ASN A 74 -11.52 -4.40 9.89
CA ASN A 74 -10.25 -4.61 9.21
C ASN A 74 -10.27 -4.02 7.79
N MET A 75 -11.34 -4.27 7.04
CA MET A 75 -11.55 -3.71 5.70
C MET A 75 -11.60 -2.18 5.76
N ARG A 76 -12.37 -1.61 6.70
CA ARG A 76 -12.44 -0.15 6.87
C ARG A 76 -11.08 0.46 7.14
N LEU A 77 -10.25 -0.15 7.99
CA LEU A 77 -8.90 0.36 8.26
C LEU A 77 -8.00 0.24 7.02
N ARG A 78 -8.12 -0.85 6.25
CA ARG A 78 -7.42 -1.02 4.96
C ARG A 78 -7.83 0.05 3.93
N ASP A 79 -9.10 0.44 3.86
CA ASP A 79 -9.54 1.52 2.97
C ASP A 79 -8.91 2.86 3.33
N ASN A 80 -8.84 3.18 4.63
CA ASN A 80 -8.15 4.38 5.10
C ASN A 80 -6.68 4.38 4.70
N TYR A 81 -6.01 3.22 4.80
CA TYR A 81 -4.63 3.06 4.35
C TYR A 81 -4.49 3.26 2.82
N THR A 82 -5.39 2.69 2.03
CA THR A 82 -5.41 2.88 0.57
C THR A 82 -5.60 4.35 0.19
N GLN A 83 -6.55 5.04 0.82
CA GLN A 83 -6.80 6.46 0.59
C GLN A 83 -5.60 7.34 0.96
N ASP A 84 -4.85 6.99 2.01
CA ASP A 84 -3.65 7.74 2.38
C ASP A 84 -2.49 7.49 1.41
N CYS A 85 -2.29 6.23 0.99
CA CYS A 85 -1.31 5.88 -0.05
C CYS A 85 -1.58 6.60 -1.36
N ALA A 86 -2.85 6.71 -1.77
CA ALA A 86 -3.25 7.40 -3.01
C ALA A 86 -2.80 8.87 -3.02
N LYS A 87 -2.89 9.58 -1.88
CA LYS A 87 -2.38 10.96 -1.74
C LYS A 87 -0.86 11.03 -1.91
N GLY A 88 -0.13 10.02 -1.45
CA GLY A 88 1.31 9.89 -1.70
C GLY A 88 1.64 9.75 -3.18
N ILE A 89 0.90 8.86 -3.88
CA ILE A 89 1.03 8.66 -5.33
C ILE A 89 0.72 9.93 -6.11
N GLU A 90 -0.33 10.68 -5.74
CA GLU A 90 -0.64 11.96 -6.36
C GLU A 90 0.50 12.98 -6.22
N ARG A 91 1.15 13.04 -5.06
CA ARG A 91 2.31 13.92 -4.85
C ARG A 91 3.49 13.53 -5.74
N TRP A 92 3.75 12.23 -5.91
CA TRP A 92 4.80 11.76 -6.82
C TRP A 92 4.46 12.04 -8.28
N ASN A 93 3.20 11.85 -8.69
CA ASN A 93 2.75 12.16 -10.05
C ASN A 93 2.92 13.65 -10.39
N LYS A 94 2.67 14.56 -9.44
CA LYS A 94 2.95 16.00 -9.62
C LYS A 94 4.44 16.30 -9.88
N ILE A 95 5.37 15.45 -9.43
CA ILE A 95 6.79 15.60 -9.73
C ILE A 95 7.07 15.13 -11.15
N ILE A 96 6.51 13.99 -11.56
CA ILE A 96 6.68 13.43 -12.90
C ILE A 96 6.07 14.37 -13.95
N GLU A 97 4.87 14.89 -13.72
CA GLU A 97 4.19 15.85 -14.62
C GLU A 97 5.04 17.09 -14.90
N LYS A 98 5.75 17.62 -13.88
CA LYS A 98 6.64 18.78 -14.04
C LYS A 98 7.84 18.53 -14.96
N THR A 99 8.18 17.26 -15.21
CA THR A 99 9.23 16.89 -16.17
C THR A 99 8.73 16.80 -17.61
N GLY A 100 7.42 16.92 -17.84
CA GLY A 100 6.78 16.76 -19.16
C GLY A 100 6.58 15.30 -19.59
N VAL A 101 6.88 14.33 -18.73
CA VAL A 101 6.71 12.90 -19.01
C VAL A 101 5.25 12.48 -18.79
N GLY A 102 4.63 11.89 -19.81
CA GLY A 102 3.23 11.40 -19.78
C GLY A 102 3.02 10.07 -19.03
N PHE A 103 3.80 9.81 -17.97
CA PHE A 103 3.71 8.60 -17.17
C PHE A 103 3.08 8.90 -15.80
N ARG A 104 2.23 7.99 -15.31
CA ARG A 104 1.63 8.09 -13.96
C ARG A 104 1.85 6.80 -13.19
N LEU A 105 2.23 6.95 -11.93
CA LEU A 105 2.19 5.88 -10.94
C LEU A 105 0.75 5.68 -10.47
N GLN A 106 0.40 4.42 -10.17
CA GLN A 106 -0.94 4.02 -9.73
C GLN A 106 -0.83 3.01 -8.58
N LEU A 107 -1.87 2.91 -7.75
CA LEU A 107 -2.04 1.77 -6.84
C LEU A 107 -2.74 0.65 -7.61
N PRO A 108 -2.32 -0.62 -7.46
CA PRO A 108 -3.07 -1.72 -8.03
C PRO A 108 -4.39 -1.91 -7.29
N HIS A 109 -5.33 -2.59 -7.92
CA HIS A 109 -6.60 -3.02 -7.33
C HIS A 109 -6.36 -3.84 -6.05
N THR A 110 -7.26 -3.72 -5.07
CA THR A 110 -7.09 -4.34 -3.74
C THR A 110 -7.13 -5.87 -3.73
N ALA A 111 -7.57 -6.48 -4.83
CA ALA A 111 -7.54 -7.93 -5.09
C ALA A 111 -6.19 -8.42 -5.65
N PHE A 112 -5.34 -7.52 -6.16
CA PHE A 112 -4.06 -7.88 -6.77
C PHE A 112 -3.08 -8.42 -5.71
N HIS A 113 -2.48 -9.59 -6.00
CA HIS A 113 -1.36 -10.16 -5.25
C HIS A 113 -1.62 -10.26 -3.73
N ARG A 114 -2.70 -10.96 -3.35
CA ARG A 114 -3.15 -11.14 -1.96
C ARG A 114 -2.82 -12.54 -1.46
N LYS A 115 -2.47 -12.67 -0.17
CA LYS A 115 -2.28 -13.95 0.53
C LYS A 115 -3.21 -14.15 1.71
N ILE A 116 -3.91 -13.09 2.14
CA ILE A 116 -4.87 -13.12 3.23
C ILE A 116 -6.23 -12.59 2.75
N GLY A 117 -7.31 -13.12 3.31
CA GLY A 117 -8.67 -12.62 3.07
C GLY A 117 -9.33 -13.19 1.82
N GLU A 118 -10.39 -12.51 1.38
CA GLU A 118 -11.31 -12.92 0.32
C GLU A 118 -10.62 -13.29 -1.00
N PHE A 119 -9.63 -12.47 -1.41
CA PHE A 119 -9.00 -12.59 -2.73
C PHE A 119 -7.74 -13.47 -2.75
N LYS A 120 -7.45 -14.20 -1.65
CA LYS A 120 -6.23 -15.02 -1.56
C LYS A 120 -6.18 -16.19 -2.56
N ASP A 121 -7.34 -16.68 -2.97
CA ASP A 121 -7.51 -17.87 -3.81
C ASP A 121 -7.77 -17.54 -5.30
N ILE A 122 -7.69 -16.26 -5.68
CA ILE A 122 -7.82 -15.81 -7.07
C ILE A 122 -6.54 -15.14 -7.56
N CYS A 123 -6.38 -15.06 -8.88
CA CYS A 123 -5.40 -14.20 -9.51
C CYS A 123 -6.13 -13.00 -10.15
N ALA A 124 -5.67 -11.79 -9.86
CA ALA A 124 -6.19 -10.57 -10.45
C ALA A 124 -5.03 -9.73 -11.01
N THR A 125 -5.27 -8.99 -12.09
CA THR A 125 -4.34 -7.98 -12.61
C THR A 125 -4.32 -6.74 -11.71
N PRO A 126 -3.33 -5.83 -11.87
CA PRO A 126 -3.34 -4.54 -11.18
C PRO A 126 -4.59 -3.70 -11.44
N ASP A 127 -5.31 -3.93 -12.54
CA ASP A 127 -6.55 -3.21 -12.88
C ASP A 127 -7.80 -3.89 -12.29
N GLY A 128 -7.65 -5.04 -11.64
CA GLY A 128 -8.75 -5.77 -10.98
C GLY A 128 -9.42 -6.82 -11.85
N GLU A 129 -8.85 -7.15 -13.01
CA GLU A 129 -9.37 -8.22 -13.86
C GLU A 129 -8.97 -9.58 -13.30
N ILE A 130 -9.94 -10.46 -13.07
CA ILE A 130 -9.69 -11.83 -12.63
C ILE A 130 -9.17 -12.64 -13.81
N ILE A 131 -8.02 -13.27 -13.63
CA ILE A 131 -7.34 -14.11 -14.63
C ILE A 131 -7.00 -15.46 -14.03
N ASP A 132 -6.72 -16.45 -14.88
CA ASP A 132 -6.26 -17.75 -14.42
C ASP A 132 -4.79 -17.69 -13.92
N ALA A 133 -4.39 -18.72 -13.17
CA ALA A 133 -3.06 -18.78 -12.56
C ALA A 133 -1.92 -18.88 -13.59
N ALA A 134 -2.14 -19.55 -14.73
CA ALA A 134 -1.11 -19.69 -15.76
C ALA A 134 -0.85 -18.35 -16.46
N THR A 135 -1.92 -17.60 -16.75
CA THR A 135 -1.85 -16.24 -17.30
C THR A 135 -1.18 -15.29 -16.32
N PHE A 136 -1.54 -15.35 -15.03
CA PHE A 136 -0.89 -14.53 -14.01
C PHE A 136 0.60 -14.84 -13.89
N GLU A 137 1.00 -16.11 -13.85
CA GLU A 137 2.40 -16.49 -13.75
C GLU A 137 3.19 -16.06 -14.99
N GLY A 138 2.64 -16.25 -16.19
CA GLY A 138 3.28 -15.81 -17.45
C GLY A 138 3.42 -14.29 -17.59
N THR A 139 2.61 -13.51 -16.88
CA THR A 139 2.64 -12.03 -16.90
C THR A 139 3.16 -11.41 -15.61
N ARG A 140 3.52 -12.23 -14.61
CA ARG A 140 3.89 -11.80 -13.26
C ARG A 140 4.96 -10.73 -13.25
N ASP A 141 6.00 -10.93 -14.06
CA ASP A 141 7.16 -10.03 -14.12
C ASP A 141 6.84 -8.70 -14.82
N ALA A 142 5.68 -8.56 -15.49
CA ALA A 142 5.19 -7.26 -15.94
C ALA A 142 4.69 -6.41 -14.76
N TYR A 143 4.16 -7.04 -13.72
CA TYR A 143 3.50 -6.36 -12.60
C TYR A 143 4.33 -6.32 -11.32
N LEU A 144 5.17 -7.32 -11.07
CA LEU A 144 6.00 -7.48 -9.88
C LEU A 144 7.48 -7.51 -10.26
N PRO A 145 8.39 -7.10 -9.35
CA PRO A 145 9.82 -7.13 -9.62
C PRO A 145 10.28 -8.56 -9.97
N SER A 146 10.96 -8.70 -11.11
CA SER A 146 11.62 -9.93 -11.51
C SER A 146 12.96 -10.10 -10.77
N ALA A 147 13.59 -11.26 -10.94
CA ALA A 147 14.98 -11.47 -10.48
C ALA A 147 15.94 -10.46 -11.13
N GLY A 148 15.75 -10.16 -12.42
CA GLY A 148 16.55 -9.17 -13.15
C GLY A 148 16.35 -7.75 -12.63
N ASP A 149 15.11 -7.35 -12.32
CA ASP A 149 14.83 -6.06 -11.67
C ASP A 149 15.54 -5.97 -10.30
N GLY A 150 15.55 -7.06 -9.53
CA GLY A 150 16.23 -7.15 -8.25
C GLY A 150 17.75 -6.98 -8.38
N ALA A 151 18.38 -7.75 -9.26
CA ALA A 151 19.82 -7.69 -9.52
C ALA A 151 20.25 -6.30 -10.01
N PHE A 152 19.45 -5.67 -10.87
CA PHE A 152 19.72 -4.30 -11.31
C PHE A 152 19.67 -3.31 -10.15
N ILE A 153 18.63 -3.35 -9.30
CA ILE A 153 18.52 -2.46 -8.13
C ILE A 153 19.72 -2.66 -7.21
N GLU A 154 20.08 -3.91 -6.90
CA GLU A 154 21.21 -4.24 -6.05
C GLU A 154 22.54 -3.66 -6.58
N SER A 155 22.75 -3.72 -7.90
CA SER A 155 23.95 -3.15 -8.54
C SER A 155 24.11 -1.63 -8.31
N LEU A 156 23.01 -0.91 -8.06
CA LEU A 156 22.99 0.53 -7.77
C LEU A 156 23.29 0.84 -6.29
N MET A 157 23.15 -0.12 -5.38
CA MET A 157 23.23 0.08 -3.93
C MET A 157 24.68 0.15 -3.43
N ARG A 158 25.40 1.19 -3.86
CA ARG A 158 26.76 1.49 -3.41
C ARG A 158 26.73 2.57 -2.32
N PRO A 159 27.33 2.35 -1.14
CA PRO A 159 27.36 3.35 -0.08
C PRO A 159 28.05 4.65 -0.52
N GLN A 160 27.49 5.79 -0.10
CA GLN A 160 28.10 7.12 -0.22
C GLN A 160 28.04 7.77 1.17
N THR A 161 29.18 7.84 1.84
CA THR A 161 29.29 8.33 3.22
C THR A 161 29.87 9.73 3.31
N THR A 162 30.31 10.32 2.20
CA THR A 162 30.87 11.68 2.17
C THR A 162 29.75 12.70 2.46
N PRO A 163 29.89 13.59 3.45
CA PRO A 163 28.89 14.62 3.72
C PRO A 163 28.56 15.45 2.47
N GLY A 164 27.26 15.68 2.24
CA GLY A 164 26.76 16.44 1.08
C GLY A 164 26.75 15.66 -0.25
N GLN A 165 27.27 14.44 -0.29
CA GLN A 165 27.25 13.59 -1.48
C GLN A 165 26.10 12.57 -1.42
N PHE A 166 25.51 12.28 -2.57
CA PHE A 166 24.41 11.32 -2.72
C PHE A 166 24.75 10.29 -3.81
N ALA A 167 24.25 9.07 -3.65
CA ALA A 167 24.39 8.04 -4.67
C ALA A 167 23.67 8.45 -5.97
N GLY A 168 24.18 8.05 -7.13
CA GLY A 168 23.70 8.53 -8.44
C GLY A 168 22.24 8.17 -8.80
N TRP A 169 21.59 7.31 -8.02
CA TRP A 169 20.20 6.91 -8.24
C TRP A 169 19.18 7.75 -7.44
N ILE A 170 19.63 8.65 -6.57
CA ILE A 170 18.75 9.50 -5.74
C ILE A 170 19.18 10.97 -5.77
N ALA A 171 18.20 11.86 -5.93
CA ALA A 171 18.43 13.30 -5.86
C ALA A 171 18.63 13.76 -4.40
N PRO A 172 19.39 14.84 -4.16
CA PRO A 172 19.50 15.43 -2.82
C PRO A 172 18.12 15.89 -2.29
N PRO A 173 17.86 15.79 -0.99
CA PRO A 173 16.64 16.31 -0.39
C PRO A 173 16.59 17.84 -0.48
N LYS A 174 15.39 18.41 -0.51
CA LYS A 174 15.19 19.86 -0.59
C LYS A 174 15.67 20.60 0.67
N VAL A 175 15.59 19.96 1.83
CA VAL A 175 15.92 20.53 3.13
C VAL A 175 16.71 19.51 3.95
N GLY A 176 17.63 20.00 4.78
CA GLY A 176 18.31 19.19 5.78
C GLY A 176 17.43 18.94 7.01
N ILE A 177 18.02 18.33 8.03
CA ILE A 177 17.33 17.97 9.28
C ILE A 177 17.72 18.97 10.37
N ASP A 178 16.76 19.40 11.19
CA ASP A 178 16.98 20.28 12.36
C ASP A 178 17.75 21.57 12.03
N ASN A 179 17.36 22.21 10.92
CA ASN A 179 18.00 23.41 10.36
C ASN A 179 19.50 23.25 10.03
N ARG A 180 20.01 22.02 9.98
CA ARG A 180 21.37 21.74 9.51
C ARG A 180 21.42 21.74 7.98
N PRO A 181 22.54 22.17 7.37
CA PRO A 181 22.69 22.16 5.93
C PRO A 181 22.81 20.73 5.38
N GLY A 182 22.69 20.56 4.06
CA GLY A 182 22.71 19.24 3.41
C GLY A 182 24.06 18.52 3.50
N ASP A 183 25.14 19.27 3.70
CA ASP A 183 26.52 18.80 3.88
C ASP A 183 26.94 18.64 5.35
N PHE A 184 26.00 18.78 6.28
CA PHE A 184 26.25 18.49 7.68
C PHE A 184 26.64 17.02 7.87
N GLU A 185 27.58 16.77 8.78
CA GLU A 185 27.97 15.43 9.18
C GLU A 185 26.89 14.82 10.09
N TYR A 186 25.84 14.27 9.48
CA TYR A 186 24.69 13.69 10.19
C TYR A 186 25.04 12.44 11.00
N VAL A 187 26.10 11.72 10.62
CA VAL A 187 26.60 10.53 11.31
C VAL A 187 28.11 10.63 11.36
N LYS A 188 28.65 10.55 12.58
CA LYS A 188 30.09 10.39 12.80
C LYS A 188 30.38 8.89 12.85
N ILE A 189 31.22 8.42 11.94
CA ILE A 189 31.66 7.03 11.94
C ILE A 189 33.08 7.05 12.51
N ASP A 190 33.25 6.45 13.69
CA ASP A 190 34.59 6.29 14.27
C ASP A 190 35.45 5.40 13.35
N ALA A 191 36.72 5.75 13.24
CA ALA A 191 37.71 5.08 12.40
C ALA A 191 38.20 3.74 12.98
#